data_AF-A0A846Y8Z5-F1
#
_entry.id   AF-A0A846Y8Z5-F1
#
_cell.length_a   1.000
_cell.length_b   1.000
_cell.length_c   1.000
_cell.angle_alpha   90.00
_cell.angle_beta   90.00
_cell.angle_gamma   90.00
#
_symmetry.space_group_name_H-M   'P 1'
#
loop_
_entity.id
_entity.type
_entity.pdbx_description
1 polymer ?
#
loop_
_entity_poly.entity_id
_entity_poly.type
_entity_poly.pdbx_seq_one_letter_code
_entity_poly.pdbx_strand_id
1 'polypeptide(L)'
;MSVPVLPAETRSRRLADFAFGPLPHRSAAELPAAGNSLEMWWRAVALGGTGHYAAARIALRRLRASTGDPVLLSLAASTEGSLRRQLGLHGRAAHDDGHAAALVLPRLPGASASGQRSPELIDTNSPGRYRSSLLEGAGGADAGGAIGVDAGADEAAGTGAAVAVGVAGDEAGMDSVRAVGGANDAIAVGAAGNVVGAGVVRDVDQGGGASRPVGVEVVAAGGVAGGTEHLRSADSYAAGFHRVPDLVDAAADALTGLAADALGTGRLALATRLLDRCDALLDAELSAGSTGSGAVWGRDGDAVVDRSRALVRLHWVRAETALAGGRADEALAAAESALGRAERGPSIRHAVKSRLLVAAAAGVTGDTARAAELAALVEEQCREAGLLPLRWACAMLRTGLPVSGVEPAAGHASATADAEACRALISRRGGRFRDSGR
;
A
#
# COMPACT_ATOMS: atom_id res chain seq x y z
N MET A 1 -27.68 -28.26 11.53
CA MET A 1 -26.98 -27.80 12.75
C MET A 1 -26.91 -26.29 12.72
N SER A 2 -27.36 -25.61 13.78
CA SER A 2 -27.21 -24.16 13.87
C SER A 2 -25.76 -23.83 14.24
N VAL A 3 -25.05 -23.11 13.37
CA VAL A 3 -23.70 -22.61 13.69
C VAL A 3 -23.86 -21.57 14.81
N PRO A 4 -23.15 -21.69 15.94
CA PRO A 4 -23.29 -20.75 17.05
C PRO A 4 -22.86 -19.34 16.60
N VAL A 5 -23.76 -18.37 16.79
CA VAL A 5 -23.48 -16.95 16.52
C VAL A 5 -22.54 -16.44 17.61
N LEU A 6 -21.35 -15.99 17.23
CA LEU A 6 -20.39 -15.40 18.17
C LEU A 6 -20.97 -14.11 18.79
N PRO A 7 -20.71 -13.85 20.09
CA PRO A 7 -21.01 -12.56 20.71
C PRO A 7 -20.38 -11.40 19.92
N ALA A 8 -21.07 -10.25 19.87
CA ALA A 8 -20.70 -9.13 19.01
C ALA A 8 -19.26 -8.62 19.27
N GLU A 9 -18.87 -8.52 20.55
CA GLU A 9 -17.52 -8.09 20.95
C GLU A 9 -16.45 -9.10 20.51
N THR A 10 -16.66 -10.40 20.77
CA THR A 10 -15.77 -11.49 20.32
C THR A 10 -15.63 -11.51 18.79
N ARG A 11 -16.72 -11.24 18.07
CA ARG A 11 -16.72 -11.12 16.61
C ARG A 11 -15.92 -9.91 16.13
N SER A 12 -16.18 -8.72 16.68
CA SER A 12 -15.48 -7.48 16.35
C SER A 12 -13.97 -7.64 16.56
N ARG A 13 -13.57 -8.11 17.75
CA ARG A 13 -12.17 -8.40 18.08
C ARG A 13 -11.53 -9.38 17.09
N ARG A 14 -12.17 -10.53 16.81
CA ARG A 14 -11.64 -11.49 15.83
C ARG A 14 -11.48 -10.90 14.42
N LEU A 15 -12.46 -10.13 13.94
CA LEU A 15 -12.36 -9.51 12.61
C LEU A 15 -11.22 -8.48 12.55
N ALA A 16 -11.06 -7.69 13.61
CA ALA A 16 -9.94 -6.76 13.72
C ALA A 16 -8.58 -7.47 13.86
N ASP A 17 -8.51 -8.57 14.62
CA ASP A 17 -7.31 -9.42 14.73
C ASP A 17 -6.92 -10.06 13.38
N PHE A 18 -7.89 -10.52 12.57
CA PHE A 18 -7.61 -11.00 11.21
C PHE A 18 -7.23 -9.87 10.22
N ALA A 19 -7.61 -8.63 10.52
CA ALA A 19 -7.31 -7.46 9.69
C ALA A 19 -5.94 -6.84 10.05
N PHE A 20 -5.59 -6.76 11.33
CA PHE A 20 -4.46 -5.98 11.85
C PHE A 20 -3.76 -6.62 13.07
N GLY A 21 -4.20 -7.76 13.56
CA GLY A 21 -3.57 -8.48 14.67
C GLY A 21 -2.66 -9.62 14.22
N PRO A 22 -2.33 -10.54 15.14
CA PRO A 22 -1.40 -11.64 14.90
C PRO A 22 -2.09 -12.87 14.29
N LEU A 23 -3.42 -12.89 14.18
CA LEU A 23 -4.19 -14.05 13.73
C LEU A 23 -4.20 -14.13 12.19
N PRO A 24 -3.60 -15.18 11.58
CA PRO A 24 -3.82 -15.48 10.17
C PRO A 24 -5.18 -16.16 9.97
N HIS A 25 -5.72 -16.06 8.76
CA HIS A 25 -6.81 -16.93 8.29
C HIS A 25 -6.43 -17.48 6.91
N ARG A 26 -6.81 -18.72 6.61
CA ARG A 26 -6.44 -19.40 5.36
C ARG A 26 -7.59 -19.40 4.34
N SER A 27 -8.83 -19.26 4.79
CA SER A 27 -10.04 -19.21 3.96
C SER A 27 -11.01 -18.09 4.35
N ALA A 28 -11.85 -17.69 3.39
CA ALA A 28 -12.93 -16.73 3.63
C ALA A 28 -14.05 -17.24 4.57
N ALA A 29 -14.06 -18.54 4.89
CA ALA A 29 -15.04 -19.20 5.76
C ALA A 29 -14.68 -19.10 7.25
N GLU A 30 -13.38 -18.98 7.59
CA GLU A 30 -12.91 -18.76 8.97
C GLU A 30 -13.31 -17.38 9.52
N LEU A 31 -13.48 -16.41 8.63
CA LEU A 31 -13.88 -15.05 8.99
C LEU A 31 -15.37 -15.02 9.43
N PRO A 32 -15.71 -14.47 10.61
CA PRO A 32 -17.09 -14.24 11.03
C PRO A 32 -17.90 -13.34 10.06
N ALA A 33 -19.21 -13.55 9.98
CA ALA A 33 -20.10 -12.66 9.26
C ALA A 33 -20.22 -11.31 9.99
N ALA A 34 -19.80 -10.22 9.34
CA ALA A 34 -19.86 -8.86 9.88
C ALA A 34 -21.32 -8.40 10.10
N GLY A 35 -21.59 -7.84 11.27
CA GLY A 35 -22.88 -7.26 11.66
C GLY A 35 -22.94 -5.74 11.63
N ASN A 36 -21.83 -5.03 11.42
CA ASN A 36 -21.80 -3.58 11.22
C ASN A 36 -20.77 -3.14 10.15
N SER A 37 -20.81 -1.88 9.76
CA SER A 37 -19.98 -1.33 8.66
C SER A 37 -18.47 -1.32 8.96
N LEU A 38 -18.05 -1.16 10.22
CA LEU A 38 -16.65 -1.25 10.64
C LEU A 38 -16.13 -2.71 10.56
N GLU A 39 -16.93 -3.66 11.05
CA GLU A 39 -16.66 -5.09 10.91
C GLU A 39 -16.60 -5.52 9.43
N MET A 40 -17.41 -4.92 8.54
CA MET A 40 -17.31 -5.16 7.09
C MET A 40 -16.00 -4.64 6.51
N TRP A 41 -15.48 -3.51 6.98
CA TRP A 41 -14.18 -3.00 6.56
C TRP A 41 -13.04 -3.91 7.00
N TRP A 42 -12.98 -4.29 8.29
CA TRP A 42 -11.99 -5.25 8.79
C TRP A 42 -12.04 -6.58 8.01
N ARG A 43 -13.26 -7.11 7.76
CA ARG A 43 -13.43 -8.30 6.93
C ARG A 43 -12.89 -8.10 5.51
N ALA A 44 -13.10 -6.94 4.89
CA ALA A 44 -12.58 -6.65 3.55
C ALA A 44 -11.05 -6.56 3.52
N VAL A 45 -10.43 -5.92 4.51
CA VAL A 45 -8.97 -5.83 4.68
C VAL A 45 -8.35 -7.22 4.87
N ALA A 46 -8.95 -8.04 5.73
CA ALA A 46 -8.55 -9.43 5.97
C ALA A 46 -8.60 -10.26 4.67
N LEU A 47 -9.76 -10.27 3.99
CA LEU A 47 -9.96 -10.98 2.72
C LEU A 47 -8.98 -10.50 1.63
N GLY A 48 -8.72 -9.19 1.55
CA GLY A 48 -7.74 -8.62 0.63
C GLY A 48 -6.33 -9.15 0.89
N GLY A 49 -5.89 -9.15 2.15
CA GLY A 49 -4.57 -9.63 2.57
C GLY A 49 -4.30 -11.10 2.25
N THR A 50 -5.33 -11.94 2.18
CA THR A 50 -5.23 -13.37 1.80
C THR A 50 -5.60 -13.65 0.34
N GLY A 51 -5.74 -12.59 -0.47
CA GLY A 51 -5.98 -12.67 -1.91
C GLY A 51 -7.42 -13.04 -2.30
N HIS A 52 -8.41 -12.91 -1.41
CA HIS A 52 -9.83 -13.14 -1.68
C HIS A 52 -10.52 -11.90 -2.28
N TYR A 53 -9.95 -11.36 -3.37
CA TYR A 53 -10.33 -10.09 -4.00
C TYR A 53 -11.84 -9.94 -4.29
N ALA A 54 -12.50 -10.95 -4.86
CA ALA A 54 -13.94 -10.87 -5.15
C ALA A 54 -14.78 -10.72 -3.86
N ALA A 55 -14.43 -11.47 -2.81
CA ALA A 55 -15.11 -11.41 -1.52
C ALA A 55 -14.84 -10.08 -0.79
N ALA A 56 -13.61 -9.56 -0.86
CA ALA A 56 -13.26 -8.25 -0.32
C ALA A 56 -14.11 -7.14 -0.98
N ARG A 57 -14.18 -7.10 -2.32
CA ARG A 57 -15.01 -6.14 -3.05
C ARG A 57 -16.52 -6.30 -2.81
N ILE A 58 -17.00 -7.49 -2.45
CA ILE A 58 -18.39 -7.68 -2.00
C ILE A 58 -18.60 -7.05 -0.62
N ALA A 59 -17.68 -7.23 0.32
CA ALA A 59 -17.75 -6.60 1.64
C ALA A 59 -17.69 -5.06 1.55
N LEU A 60 -16.79 -4.51 0.72
CA LEU A 60 -16.71 -3.06 0.48
C LEU A 60 -17.97 -2.48 -0.16
N ARG A 61 -18.59 -3.18 -1.12
CA ARG A 61 -19.88 -2.76 -1.70
C ARG A 61 -21.01 -2.78 -0.69
N ARG A 62 -21.06 -3.77 0.21
CA ARG A 62 -22.07 -3.84 1.28
C ARG A 62 -21.88 -2.71 2.29
N LEU A 63 -20.65 -2.46 2.74
CA LEU A 63 -20.30 -1.34 3.62
C LEU A 63 -20.78 -0.01 3.03
N ARG A 64 -20.45 0.27 1.76
CA ARG A 64 -20.85 1.50 1.07
C ARG A 64 -22.36 1.69 0.94
N ALA A 65 -23.13 0.61 0.99
CA ALA A 65 -24.60 0.66 1.01
C ALA A 65 -25.20 0.73 2.42
N SER A 66 -24.39 0.55 3.48
CA SER A 66 -24.85 0.47 4.87
C SER A 66 -24.32 1.58 5.79
N THR A 67 -23.66 2.61 5.27
CA THR A 67 -23.22 3.77 6.06
C THR A 67 -23.13 5.06 5.26
N GLY A 68 -23.39 6.18 5.93
CA GLY A 68 -23.09 7.54 5.45
C GLY A 68 -21.83 8.14 6.10
N ASP A 69 -21.12 7.39 6.95
CA ASP A 69 -19.91 7.86 7.63
C ASP A 69 -18.77 8.13 6.63
N PRO A 70 -18.27 9.38 6.50
CA PRO A 70 -17.21 9.71 5.55
C PRO A 70 -15.89 9.00 5.85
N VAL A 71 -15.61 8.63 7.11
CA VAL A 71 -14.39 7.92 7.51
C VAL A 71 -14.42 6.50 6.95
N LEU A 72 -15.47 5.72 7.27
CA LEU A 72 -15.64 4.37 6.74
C LEU A 72 -15.78 4.34 5.20
N LEU A 73 -16.45 5.32 4.58
CA LEU A 73 -16.54 5.42 3.13
C LEU A 73 -15.18 5.70 2.47
N SER A 74 -14.35 6.55 3.08
CA SER A 74 -12.97 6.82 2.63
C SER A 74 -12.08 5.60 2.76
N LEU A 75 -12.10 4.95 3.93
CA LEU A 75 -11.35 3.72 4.17
C LEU A 75 -11.76 2.60 3.21
N ALA A 76 -13.05 2.50 2.88
CA ALA A 76 -13.55 1.54 1.90
C ALA A 76 -13.03 1.85 0.48
N ALA A 77 -13.01 3.11 0.08
CA ALA A 77 -12.48 3.55 -1.20
C ALA A 77 -10.96 3.32 -1.30
N SER A 78 -10.16 3.71 -0.30
CA SER A 78 -8.72 3.41 -0.26
C SER A 78 -8.40 1.92 -0.14
N THR A 79 -9.32 1.11 0.40
CA THR A 79 -9.17 -0.35 0.36
C THR A 79 -9.41 -0.89 -1.05
N GLU A 80 -10.42 -0.40 -1.79
CA GLU A 80 -10.63 -0.74 -3.21
C GLU A 80 -9.43 -0.31 -4.07
N GLY A 81 -8.90 0.90 -3.89
CA GLY A 81 -7.69 1.39 -4.55
C GLY A 81 -6.47 0.52 -4.26
N SER A 82 -6.24 0.17 -2.99
CA SER A 82 -5.19 -0.77 -2.57
C SER A 82 -5.33 -2.16 -3.22
N LEU A 83 -6.56 -2.67 -3.41
CA LEU A 83 -6.81 -3.94 -4.13
C LEU A 83 -6.51 -3.80 -5.63
N ARG A 84 -6.77 -2.64 -6.24
CA ARG A 84 -6.43 -2.38 -7.65
C ARG A 84 -4.93 -2.20 -7.89
N ARG A 85 -4.22 -1.52 -7.00
CA ARG A 85 -2.76 -1.34 -7.06
C ARG A 85 -1.98 -2.65 -7.04
N GLN A 86 -2.38 -3.59 -6.17
CA GLN A 86 -1.79 -4.94 -6.11
C GLN A 86 -1.96 -5.75 -7.41
N LEU A 87 -2.78 -5.27 -8.34
CA LEU A 87 -3.05 -5.88 -9.65
C LEU A 87 -2.49 -5.02 -10.81
N GLY A 88 -1.72 -3.97 -10.53
CA GLY A 88 -1.14 -3.06 -11.53
C GLY A 88 -2.11 -2.04 -12.13
N LEU A 89 -3.30 -1.85 -11.53
CA LEU A 89 -4.37 -0.99 -12.07
C LEU A 89 -4.33 0.44 -11.49
N HIS A 90 -3.14 1.04 -11.41
CA HIS A 90 -2.87 2.34 -10.76
C HIS A 90 -3.78 3.49 -11.23
N GLY A 91 -4.03 3.62 -12.53
CA GLY A 91 -4.92 4.66 -13.05
C GLY A 91 -6.38 4.57 -12.54
N ARG A 92 -6.86 3.35 -12.22
CA ARG A 92 -8.19 3.15 -11.60
C ARG A 92 -8.15 3.32 -10.09
N ALA A 93 -7.08 2.87 -9.45
CA ALA A 93 -6.87 3.07 -8.02
C ALA A 93 -6.78 4.57 -7.66
N ALA A 94 -6.14 5.38 -8.50
CA ALA A 94 -6.06 6.83 -8.33
C ALA A 94 -7.44 7.50 -8.25
N HIS A 95 -8.46 6.94 -8.91
CA HIS A 95 -9.84 7.40 -8.79
C HIS A 95 -10.46 7.01 -7.44
N ASP A 96 -10.25 5.77 -7.00
CA ASP A 96 -10.73 5.29 -5.69
C ASP A 96 -10.06 6.04 -4.52
N ASP A 97 -8.73 6.19 -4.53
CA ASP A 97 -7.97 6.92 -3.51
C ASP A 97 -8.19 8.46 -3.61
N GLY A 98 -8.48 9.00 -4.80
CA GLY A 98 -8.92 10.39 -4.97
C GLY A 98 -10.32 10.66 -4.41
N HIS A 99 -11.26 9.73 -4.60
CA HIS A 99 -12.57 9.76 -3.98
C HIS A 99 -12.47 9.64 -2.45
N ALA A 100 -11.59 8.78 -1.94
CA ALA A 100 -11.27 8.71 -0.52
C ALA A 100 -10.81 10.08 0.02
N ALA A 101 -9.82 10.70 -0.62
CA ALA A 101 -9.30 12.00 -0.22
C ALA A 101 -10.40 13.10 -0.22
N ALA A 102 -11.29 13.11 -1.21
CA ALA A 102 -12.40 14.07 -1.29
C ALA A 102 -13.43 13.92 -0.14
N LEU A 103 -13.57 12.71 0.42
CA LEU A 103 -14.45 12.48 1.57
C LEU A 103 -13.88 13.02 2.90
N VAL A 104 -12.56 13.11 3.06
CA VAL A 104 -11.94 13.37 4.38
C VAL A 104 -11.08 14.61 4.47
N LEU A 105 -10.32 14.97 3.43
CA LEU A 105 -9.41 16.13 3.49
C LEU A 105 -10.15 17.47 3.75
N PRO A 106 -11.33 17.75 3.18
CA PRO A 106 -12.07 18.99 3.47
C PRO A 106 -12.64 19.07 4.90
N ARG A 107 -12.62 17.95 5.64
CA ARG A 107 -13.18 17.84 7.00
C ARG A 107 -12.11 17.93 8.09
N LEU A 108 -10.82 17.90 7.71
CA LEU A 108 -9.72 18.00 8.67
C LEU A 108 -9.73 19.37 9.38
N PRO A 109 -9.37 19.44 10.67
CA PRO A 109 -9.15 20.71 11.36
C PRO A 109 -8.20 21.63 10.56
N GLY A 110 -8.52 22.92 10.49
CA GLY A 110 -7.74 23.91 9.73
C GLY A 110 -8.00 23.97 8.22
N ALA A 111 -8.68 22.99 7.61
CA ALA A 111 -8.92 22.98 6.15
C ALA A 111 -9.76 24.16 5.62
N SER A 112 -10.55 24.82 6.47
CA SER A 112 -11.50 25.88 6.08
C SER A 112 -10.91 27.30 5.95
N ALA A 113 -9.63 27.51 6.28
CA ALA A 113 -9.04 28.85 6.36
C ALA A 113 -8.70 29.51 5.01
N SER A 114 -8.71 28.76 3.89
CA SER A 114 -8.26 29.24 2.57
C SER A 114 -9.34 29.27 1.49
N GLY A 115 -10.60 28.96 1.83
CA GLY A 115 -11.65 28.62 0.85
C GLY A 115 -12.83 29.58 0.71
N GLN A 116 -13.04 30.55 1.62
CA GLN A 116 -14.15 31.52 1.49
C GLN A 116 -13.80 32.66 0.50
N ARG A 117 -13.71 32.33 -0.79
CA ARG A 117 -14.18 33.24 -1.82
C ARG A 117 -15.63 32.85 -2.14
N SER A 118 -16.56 33.76 -1.87
CA SER A 118 -17.91 33.66 -2.41
C SER A 118 -17.84 33.47 -3.93
N PRO A 119 -18.70 32.64 -4.54
CA PRO A 119 -18.79 32.59 -6.00
C PRO A 119 -19.30 33.95 -6.48
N GLU A 120 -18.39 34.76 -7.00
CA GLU A 120 -18.73 36.00 -7.68
C GLU A 120 -19.56 35.61 -8.91
N LEU A 121 -20.84 35.97 -8.90
CA LEU A 121 -21.77 35.68 -9.97
C LEU A 121 -21.25 36.36 -11.24
N ILE A 122 -20.77 35.56 -12.19
CA ILE A 122 -20.44 36.04 -13.53
C ILE A 122 -21.74 36.48 -14.19
N ASP A 123 -21.99 37.79 -14.19
CA ASP A 123 -23.05 38.39 -15.00
C ASP A 123 -22.69 38.21 -16.48
N THR A 124 -23.40 37.30 -17.14
CA THR A 124 -23.20 36.99 -18.55
C THR A 124 -23.82 38.01 -19.50
N ASN A 125 -24.45 39.08 -19.01
CA ASN A 125 -25.20 40.05 -19.80
C ASN A 125 -24.56 41.45 -19.93
N SER A 126 -23.29 41.63 -19.55
CA SER A 126 -22.57 42.90 -19.74
C SER A 126 -21.77 42.94 -21.06
N PRO A 127 -22.19 43.73 -22.09
CA PRO A 127 -21.50 43.77 -23.37
C PRO A 127 -20.30 44.73 -23.37
N GLY A 128 -19.11 44.17 -23.61
CA GLY A 128 -18.02 44.87 -24.28
C GLY A 128 -17.03 45.66 -23.41
N ARG A 129 -15.85 45.08 -23.21
CA ARG A 129 -14.56 45.72 -23.54
C ARG A 129 -13.42 44.69 -23.53
N TYR A 130 -13.14 44.10 -24.70
CA TYR A 130 -11.85 43.45 -24.93
C TYR A 130 -10.76 44.53 -24.89
N ARG A 131 -9.88 44.49 -23.88
CA ARG A 131 -8.61 45.20 -23.91
C ARG A 131 -7.51 44.21 -24.23
N SER A 132 -7.08 44.23 -25.48
CA SER A 132 -5.80 43.66 -25.90
C SER A 132 -4.67 44.43 -25.23
N SER A 133 -3.76 43.71 -24.58
CA SER A 133 -2.41 44.17 -24.28
C SER A 133 -1.52 42.98 -23.91
N LEU A 134 -0.73 42.50 -24.87
CA LEU A 134 0.60 41.88 -24.71
C LEU A 134 1.04 41.26 -26.04
N LEU A 135 1.58 42.07 -26.96
CA LEU A 135 2.52 41.64 -28.00
C LEU A 135 3.34 42.87 -28.48
N GLU A 136 4.45 43.11 -27.79
CA GLU A 136 5.66 43.72 -28.35
C GLU A 136 6.76 42.66 -28.21
N GLY A 137 7.62 42.37 -29.17
CA GLY A 137 7.62 42.75 -30.58
C GLY A 137 8.80 42.08 -31.29
N ALA A 138 8.60 41.53 -32.47
CA ALA A 138 9.67 41.01 -33.33
C ALA A 138 9.18 41.02 -34.79
N GLY A 139 9.62 42.02 -35.56
CA GLY A 139 9.24 42.16 -36.96
C GLY A 139 10.18 41.38 -37.89
N GLY A 140 9.59 40.58 -38.78
CA GLY A 140 10.27 39.98 -39.92
C GLY A 140 9.27 39.85 -41.09
N ALA A 141 9.54 40.55 -42.19
CA ALA A 141 8.86 40.38 -43.47
C ALA A 141 9.41 39.13 -44.20
N ASP A 142 8.88 38.62 -45.32
CA ASP A 142 7.86 39.09 -46.27
C ASP A 142 7.27 37.89 -47.05
N ALA A 143 6.23 38.10 -47.87
CA ALA A 143 5.57 37.17 -48.80
C ALA A 143 4.91 35.91 -48.18
N GLY A 144 3.66 35.52 -48.43
CA GLY A 144 2.82 35.67 -49.64
C GLY A 144 2.81 34.34 -50.40
N GLY A 145 1.70 33.69 -50.75
CA GLY A 145 0.27 33.90 -50.46
C GLY A 145 -0.56 32.96 -51.37
N ALA A 146 -1.73 32.48 -50.94
CA ALA A 146 -2.79 31.88 -51.78
C ALA A 146 -3.94 31.36 -50.91
N ILE A 147 -5.13 31.24 -51.51
CA ILE A 147 -6.42 30.94 -50.85
C ILE A 147 -6.88 29.53 -51.24
N GLY A 148 -7.50 28.80 -50.31
CA GLY A 148 -8.15 27.52 -50.60
C GLY A 148 -9.01 27.05 -49.42
N VAL A 149 -10.31 27.29 -49.50
CA VAL A 149 -11.33 26.68 -48.64
C VAL A 149 -11.75 25.32 -49.20
N ASP A 150 -11.89 24.30 -48.37
CA ASP A 150 -13.19 23.62 -48.20
C ASP A 150 -13.24 22.74 -46.93
N ALA A 151 -14.41 22.22 -46.61
CA ALA A 151 -14.73 21.54 -45.36
C ALA A 151 -14.90 20.00 -45.47
N GLY A 152 -14.75 19.31 -44.35
CA GLY A 152 -15.56 18.12 -44.02
C GLY A 152 -14.87 16.76 -43.89
N ALA A 153 -15.51 15.92 -43.07
CA ALA A 153 -15.40 14.46 -42.92
C ALA A 153 -14.20 13.83 -42.17
N ASP A 154 -14.57 13.24 -41.03
CA ASP A 154 -14.17 11.98 -40.36
C ASP A 154 -12.93 11.13 -40.73
N GLU A 155 -12.46 10.46 -39.67
CA GLU A 155 -11.66 9.21 -39.58
C GLU A 155 -10.40 9.03 -40.47
N ALA A 156 -9.23 8.95 -39.82
CA ALA A 156 -8.39 7.73 -39.78
C ALA A 156 -7.09 7.89 -38.96
N ALA A 157 -6.45 6.75 -38.69
CA ALA A 157 -5.21 6.58 -37.93
C ALA A 157 -4.00 7.42 -38.40
N GLY A 158 -3.17 7.85 -37.45
CA GLY A 158 -1.96 8.66 -37.71
C GLY A 158 -0.90 8.55 -36.62
N THR A 159 -0.10 7.51 -36.73
CA THR A 159 1.26 7.29 -36.19
C THR A 159 2.09 8.56 -35.95
N GLY A 160 2.70 8.70 -34.77
CA GLY A 160 3.73 9.70 -34.47
C GLY A 160 4.94 9.07 -33.79
N ALA A 161 6.08 9.03 -34.49
CA ALA A 161 7.32 8.42 -34.01
C ALA A 161 8.36 9.47 -33.59
N ALA A 162 9.19 9.12 -32.60
CA ALA A 162 10.47 9.77 -32.30
C ALA A 162 11.43 8.65 -31.85
N VAL A 163 12.13 8.00 -32.80
CA VAL A 163 13.51 8.30 -33.18
C VAL A 163 14.50 7.98 -32.05
N ALA A 164 15.13 6.82 -32.15
CA ALA A 164 16.39 6.50 -31.46
C ALA A 164 17.53 6.59 -32.49
N VAL A 165 18.57 7.36 -32.17
CA VAL A 165 19.77 7.48 -33.01
C VAL A 165 20.68 6.29 -32.69
N GLY A 166 20.93 5.45 -33.69
CA GLY A 166 21.93 4.38 -33.60
C GLY A 166 23.32 4.87 -33.99
N VAL A 167 24.34 4.31 -33.33
CA VAL A 167 25.72 4.30 -33.85
C VAL A 167 26.08 2.82 -34.05
N ALA A 168 26.44 2.47 -35.28
CA ALA A 168 26.76 1.10 -35.68
C ALA A 168 28.25 0.77 -35.45
N GLY A 169 28.54 -0.51 -35.31
CA GLY A 169 29.87 -1.09 -35.28
C GLY A 169 29.77 -2.60 -35.53
N ASP A 170 30.09 -3.00 -36.75
CA ASP A 170 30.21 -4.39 -37.27
C ASP A 170 31.27 -5.21 -36.46
N GLU A 171 31.43 -6.54 -36.50
CA GLU A 171 30.72 -7.73 -37.03
C GLU A 171 31.28 -8.96 -36.23
N ALA A 172 30.84 -10.22 -36.25
CA ALA A 172 29.74 -10.97 -36.87
C ALA A 172 29.50 -12.28 -36.05
N GLY A 173 28.53 -13.13 -36.43
CA GLY A 173 28.61 -14.58 -36.21
C GLY A 173 27.44 -15.30 -35.51
N MET A 174 26.59 -15.94 -36.33
CA MET A 174 25.70 -17.09 -36.03
C MET A 174 24.63 -16.99 -34.91
N ASP A 175 23.40 -16.75 -35.36
CA ASP A 175 22.20 -17.58 -35.12
C ASP A 175 21.97 -18.25 -33.75
N SER A 176 21.06 -17.67 -32.97
CA SER A 176 19.82 -18.39 -32.62
C SER A 176 18.67 -17.44 -32.26
N VAL A 177 17.56 -17.59 -32.99
CA VAL A 177 16.28 -16.87 -32.83
C VAL A 177 15.33 -17.86 -32.12
N ARG A 178 14.61 -17.55 -31.03
CA ARG A 178 13.46 -16.62 -30.98
C ARG A 178 12.92 -16.43 -29.54
N ALA A 179 12.18 -15.32 -29.33
CA ALA A 179 11.13 -15.13 -28.31
C ALA A 179 11.54 -14.99 -26.82
N VAL A 180 12.02 -13.80 -26.45
CA VAL A 180 11.82 -13.22 -25.10
C VAL A 180 11.00 -11.94 -25.27
N GLY A 181 9.77 -11.91 -24.74
CA GLY A 181 8.86 -10.78 -24.91
C GLY A 181 8.18 -10.36 -23.60
N GLY A 182 8.40 -9.11 -23.19
CA GLY A 182 7.52 -8.38 -22.27
C GLY A 182 7.58 -8.77 -20.80
N ALA A 183 8.70 -8.52 -20.12
CA ALA A 183 8.72 -8.41 -18.66
C ALA A 183 8.09 -7.06 -18.25
N ASN A 184 6.93 -7.10 -17.59
CA ASN A 184 6.10 -5.91 -17.37
C ASN A 184 6.31 -5.26 -15.99
N ASP A 185 6.24 -3.93 -15.95
CA ASP A 185 6.42 -3.06 -14.78
C ASP A 185 5.64 -3.47 -13.51
N ALA A 186 6.31 -4.21 -12.64
CA ALA A 186 6.03 -4.27 -11.20
C ALA A 186 7.25 -4.86 -10.47
N ILE A 187 8.15 -3.97 -9.98
CA ILE A 187 9.42 -4.30 -9.32
C ILE A 187 10.43 -4.99 -10.27
N ALA A 188 11.16 -4.16 -11.03
CA ALA A 188 12.37 -4.57 -11.73
C ALA A 188 13.45 -3.47 -11.59
N VAL A 189 14.09 -3.40 -10.43
CA VAL A 189 15.38 -2.69 -10.33
C VAL A 189 16.45 -3.67 -10.80
N GLY A 190 16.87 -3.51 -12.06
CA GLY A 190 17.92 -4.35 -12.65
C GLY A 190 19.29 -3.98 -12.10
N ALA A 191 19.82 -4.78 -11.17
CA ALA A 191 21.20 -4.69 -10.71
C ALA A 191 22.09 -5.61 -11.56
N ALA A 192 22.75 -5.05 -12.58
CA ALA A 192 23.83 -5.70 -13.31
C ALA A 192 25.08 -4.81 -13.26
N GLY A 193 25.99 -5.12 -12.35
CA GLY A 193 27.26 -4.40 -12.17
C GLY A 193 28.31 -5.31 -11.54
N ASN A 194 29.31 -5.70 -12.33
CA ASN A 194 30.43 -6.54 -11.89
C ASN A 194 31.39 -5.77 -10.97
N VAL A 195 31.66 -6.30 -9.77
CA VAL A 195 32.91 -6.03 -9.02
C VAL A 195 33.39 -7.34 -8.38
N VAL A 196 34.71 -7.55 -8.35
CA VAL A 196 35.37 -8.81 -8.00
C VAL A 196 36.18 -8.68 -6.70
N GLY A 197 36.06 -9.70 -5.82
CA GLY A 197 36.97 -9.94 -4.69
C GLY A 197 36.74 -9.08 -3.44
N ALA A 198 37.12 -9.50 -2.22
CA ALA A 198 37.72 -10.76 -1.78
C ALA A 198 37.29 -11.07 -0.32
N GLY A 199 37.28 -12.34 0.08
CA GLY A 199 36.75 -12.76 1.39
C GLY A 199 37.79 -12.92 2.51
N VAL A 200 37.31 -13.03 3.75
CA VAL A 200 38.04 -13.60 4.90
C VAL A 200 37.10 -14.47 5.72
N VAL A 201 37.56 -15.67 6.06
CA VAL A 201 36.87 -16.68 6.89
C VAL A 201 37.16 -16.45 8.38
N ARG A 202 36.23 -16.79 9.29
CA ARG A 202 36.56 -17.30 10.64
C ARG A 202 35.41 -18.07 11.30
N ASP A 203 35.81 -19.00 12.18
CA ASP A 203 35.01 -20.11 12.69
C ASP A 203 34.08 -19.79 13.88
N VAL A 204 32.96 -20.51 13.89
CA VAL A 204 32.38 -21.34 14.97
C VAL A 204 32.96 -21.20 16.39
N ASP A 205 32.07 -21.03 17.38
CA ASP A 205 32.06 -21.92 18.56
C ASP A 205 30.64 -22.15 19.09
N GLN A 206 30.43 -23.29 19.77
CA GLN A 206 29.17 -23.74 20.35
C GLN A 206 29.14 -23.54 21.88
N GLY A 207 27.97 -23.32 22.47
CA GLY A 207 27.83 -23.24 23.93
C GLY A 207 26.39 -23.38 24.41
N GLY A 208 25.97 -24.61 24.73
CA GLY A 208 24.64 -24.87 25.30
C GLY A 208 24.58 -24.60 26.81
N GLY A 209 23.40 -24.26 27.32
CA GLY A 209 23.17 -24.04 28.76
C GLY A 209 21.70 -23.89 29.11
N ALA A 210 21.02 -25.00 29.41
CA ALA A 210 19.61 -24.98 29.83
C ALA A 210 19.46 -24.68 31.33
N SER A 211 18.39 -23.96 31.71
CA SER A 211 17.90 -23.94 33.10
C SER A 211 16.40 -23.72 33.17
N ARG A 212 15.81 -24.18 34.28
CA ARG A 212 14.38 -24.52 34.44
C ARG A 212 13.53 -23.36 35.00
N PRO A 213 12.19 -23.40 34.84
CA PRO A 213 11.32 -22.25 35.07
C PRO A 213 10.95 -22.02 36.54
N VAL A 214 10.65 -20.75 36.86
CA VAL A 214 10.04 -20.31 38.12
C VAL A 214 8.52 -20.36 38.00
N GLY A 215 7.84 -20.90 39.02
CA GLY A 215 6.38 -21.01 39.05
C GLY A 215 5.69 -19.69 39.45
N VAL A 216 4.43 -19.53 39.03
CA VAL A 216 3.55 -18.44 39.43
C VAL A 216 2.28 -19.04 40.02
N GLU A 217 1.95 -18.67 41.26
CA GLU A 217 0.70 -19.08 41.90
C GLU A 217 -0.50 -18.34 41.30
N VAL A 218 -1.64 -19.03 41.21
CA VAL A 218 -2.93 -18.47 40.85
C VAL A 218 -3.84 -18.52 42.06
N VAL A 219 -4.23 -17.36 42.58
CA VAL A 219 -5.24 -17.23 43.64
C VAL A 219 -6.54 -16.73 43.01
N ALA A 220 -7.64 -17.44 43.26
CA ALA A 220 -8.96 -17.12 42.74
C ALA A 220 -9.95 -16.83 43.89
N ALA A 221 -10.73 -15.77 43.71
CA ALA A 221 -12.00 -15.48 44.37
C ALA A 221 -12.78 -14.58 43.39
N GLY A 222 -14.11 -14.59 43.29
CA GLY A 222 -15.15 -15.18 44.13
C GLY A 222 -16.33 -14.21 44.04
N GLY A 223 -17.39 -14.55 43.31
CA GLY A 223 -18.43 -13.58 42.92
C GLY A 223 -19.59 -13.45 43.91
N VAL A 224 -20.56 -12.58 43.59
CA VAL A 224 -22.03 -12.71 43.75
C VAL A 224 -22.69 -11.50 43.05
N ALA A 225 -23.97 -11.63 42.66
CA ALA A 225 -24.66 -10.74 41.72
C ALA A 225 -25.75 -9.83 42.36
N GLY A 226 -26.24 -8.85 41.59
CA GLY A 226 -27.60 -8.29 41.78
C GLY A 226 -27.80 -6.82 41.36
N GLY A 227 -28.88 -6.54 40.63
CA GLY A 227 -29.49 -5.20 40.54
C GLY A 227 -29.26 -4.41 39.24
N THR A 228 -30.34 -4.15 38.50
CA THR A 228 -30.37 -3.31 37.28
C THR A 228 -30.86 -1.89 37.59
N GLU A 229 -30.23 -0.85 37.02
CA GLU A 229 -30.95 0.16 36.24
C GLU A 229 -30.04 1.14 35.45
N HIS A 230 -30.66 1.88 34.54
CA HIS A 230 -30.07 2.74 33.50
C HIS A 230 -29.02 3.77 33.97
N LEU A 231 -27.83 3.71 33.37
CA LEU A 231 -27.06 4.88 32.92
C LEU A 231 -26.13 4.50 31.76
N ARG A 232 -26.01 5.39 30.77
CA ARG A 232 -25.12 5.19 29.61
C ARG A 232 -23.66 5.38 30.06
N SER A 233 -22.92 4.30 30.31
CA SER A 233 -21.48 4.40 30.53
C SER A 233 -20.74 4.44 29.19
N ALA A 234 -19.90 5.45 28.99
CA ALA A 234 -18.91 5.51 27.92
C ALA A 234 -17.62 4.74 28.29
N ASP A 235 -17.52 4.25 29.53
CA ASP A 235 -16.29 3.73 30.13
C ASP A 235 -16.40 2.23 30.44
N SER A 236 -16.00 1.39 29.47
CA SER A 236 -15.50 0.03 29.73
C SER A 236 -14.63 -0.58 28.61
N TYR A 237 -14.09 0.22 27.68
CA TYR A 237 -13.21 -0.28 26.60
C TYR A 237 -11.75 -0.45 27.05
N ALA A 238 -11.52 -1.25 28.09
CA ALA A 238 -10.18 -1.53 28.60
C ALA A 238 -9.53 -2.74 27.87
N ALA A 239 -8.33 -2.52 27.32
CA ALA A 239 -7.37 -3.51 26.81
C ALA A 239 -7.80 -4.39 25.60
N GLY A 240 -7.65 -3.88 24.36
CA GLY A 240 -8.01 -4.64 23.16
C GLY A 240 -7.51 -4.19 21.77
N PHE A 241 -6.33 -3.56 21.65
CA PHE A 241 -5.53 -3.36 20.42
C PHE A 241 -6.12 -2.74 19.12
N HIS A 242 -7.43 -2.60 18.95
CA HIS A 242 -8.04 -2.16 17.69
C HIS A 242 -8.88 -0.90 17.86
N ARG A 243 -8.17 0.23 17.88
CA ARG A 243 -8.76 1.58 17.82
C ARG A 243 -9.68 1.72 16.59
N VAL A 244 -10.86 2.30 16.77
CA VAL A 244 -11.73 2.71 15.65
C VAL A 244 -10.98 3.81 14.88
N PRO A 245 -10.73 3.64 13.57
CA PRO A 245 -10.01 4.67 12.82
C PRO A 245 -10.82 5.98 12.76
N ASP A 246 -10.11 7.10 12.75
CA ASP A 246 -10.70 8.43 12.64
C ASP A 246 -10.45 9.08 11.27
N LEU A 247 -10.78 10.37 11.20
CA LEU A 247 -10.60 11.19 10.01
C LEU A 247 -9.13 11.32 9.57
N VAL A 248 -8.19 11.38 10.52
CA VAL A 248 -6.75 11.47 10.24
C VAL A 248 -6.23 10.14 9.69
N ASP A 249 -6.67 9.00 10.26
CA ASP A 249 -6.31 7.67 9.74
C ASP A 249 -6.80 7.46 8.30
N ALA A 250 -8.01 7.93 8.00
CA ALA A 250 -8.58 7.86 6.66
C ALA A 250 -7.92 8.84 5.68
N ALA A 251 -7.54 10.04 6.14
CA ALA A 251 -6.82 11.02 5.33
C ALA A 251 -5.38 10.58 5.01
N ALA A 252 -4.67 10.02 6.00
CA ALA A 252 -3.34 9.46 5.81
C ALA A 252 -3.37 8.26 4.85
N ASP A 253 -4.38 7.39 4.94
CA ASP A 253 -4.61 6.31 3.99
C ASP A 253 -4.82 6.81 2.56
N ALA A 254 -5.66 7.83 2.36
CA ALA A 254 -5.97 8.38 1.06
C ALA A 254 -4.76 9.11 0.43
N LEU A 255 -4.02 9.89 1.21
CA LEU A 255 -2.79 10.54 0.75
C LEU A 255 -1.70 9.52 0.38
N THR A 256 -1.49 8.51 1.22
CA THR A 256 -0.55 7.41 0.95
C THR A 256 -0.98 6.56 -0.26
N GLY A 257 -2.29 6.40 -0.46
CA GLY A 257 -2.85 5.71 -1.61
C GLY A 257 -2.62 6.46 -2.92
N LEU A 258 -2.97 7.75 -2.95
CA LEU A 258 -2.68 8.65 -4.06
C LEU A 258 -1.18 8.72 -4.38
N ALA A 259 -0.31 8.70 -3.36
CA ALA A 259 1.14 8.65 -3.56
C ALA A 259 1.58 7.35 -4.24
N ALA A 260 1.06 6.19 -3.82
CA ALA A 260 1.34 4.90 -4.44
C ALA A 260 0.81 4.79 -5.88
N ASP A 261 -0.26 5.51 -6.22
CA ASP A 261 -0.77 5.60 -7.58
C ASP A 261 -0.02 6.60 -8.46
N ALA A 262 0.48 7.70 -7.89
CA ALA A 262 1.44 8.57 -8.55
C ALA A 262 2.73 7.80 -8.88
N LEU A 263 3.26 7.06 -7.90
CA LEU A 263 4.41 6.16 -8.07
C LEU A 263 4.19 5.13 -9.19
N GLY A 264 3.11 4.35 -9.12
CA GLY A 264 2.77 3.34 -10.14
C GLY A 264 2.32 3.91 -11.50
N THR A 265 2.38 5.23 -11.67
CA THR A 265 2.24 5.93 -12.97
C THR A 265 3.48 6.76 -13.32
N GLY A 266 4.63 6.49 -12.70
CA GLY A 266 5.92 7.15 -12.96
C GLY A 266 6.04 8.58 -12.43
N ARG A 267 5.03 9.11 -11.74
CA ARG A 267 4.98 10.51 -11.27
C ARG A 267 5.64 10.68 -9.91
N LEU A 268 6.93 10.34 -9.82
CA LEU A 268 7.69 10.29 -8.55
C LEU A 268 7.63 11.61 -7.77
N ALA A 269 7.78 12.76 -8.42
CA ALA A 269 7.71 14.07 -7.76
C ALA A 269 6.31 14.40 -7.17
N LEU A 270 5.25 13.83 -7.74
CA LEU A 270 3.90 13.92 -7.16
C LEU A 270 3.75 12.95 -5.98
N ALA A 271 4.30 11.75 -6.07
CA ALA A 271 4.33 10.79 -4.96
C ALA A 271 5.02 11.40 -3.74
N THR A 272 6.24 11.94 -3.88
CA THR A 272 6.98 12.61 -2.78
C THR A 272 6.13 13.69 -2.10
N ARG A 273 5.58 14.67 -2.84
CA ARG A 273 4.75 15.74 -2.25
C ARG A 273 3.50 15.25 -1.52
N LEU A 274 2.91 14.12 -1.95
CA LEU A 274 1.77 13.51 -1.28
C LEU A 274 2.19 12.78 0.01
N LEU A 275 3.38 12.18 0.03
CA LEU A 275 3.97 11.57 1.22
C LEU A 275 4.36 12.64 2.25
N ASP A 276 4.98 13.75 1.82
CA ASP A 276 5.34 14.86 2.71
C ASP A 276 4.09 15.51 3.33
N ARG A 277 3.00 15.63 2.56
CA ARG A 277 1.70 16.07 3.10
C ARG A 277 1.09 15.06 4.08
N CYS A 278 1.33 13.77 3.90
CA CYS A 278 0.88 12.73 4.82
C CYS A 278 1.71 12.74 6.12
N ASP A 279 3.01 12.99 6.02
CA ASP A 279 3.94 13.13 7.16
C ASP A 279 3.53 14.32 8.02
N ALA A 280 3.41 15.50 7.41
CA ALA A 280 3.00 16.74 8.10
C ALA A 280 1.62 16.62 8.78
N LEU A 281 0.69 15.83 8.20
CA LEU A 281 -0.61 15.53 8.82
C LEU A 281 -0.45 14.66 10.09
N LEU A 282 0.44 13.68 10.08
CA LEU A 282 0.67 12.79 11.21
C LEU A 282 1.47 13.49 12.32
N ASP A 283 2.46 14.32 11.96
CA ASP A 283 3.28 15.09 12.89
C ASP A 283 2.51 16.21 13.60
N ALA A 284 1.60 16.88 12.89
CA ALA A 284 0.74 17.91 13.48
C ALA A 284 -0.13 17.33 14.62
N GLU A 285 -0.66 16.12 14.44
CA GLU A 285 -1.49 15.44 15.43
C GLU A 285 -0.67 14.89 16.62
N LEU A 286 0.55 14.41 16.38
CA LEU A 286 1.50 14.06 17.46
C LEU A 286 1.88 15.28 18.30
N SER A 287 1.93 16.46 17.69
CA SER A 287 2.26 17.73 18.35
C SER A 287 1.06 18.39 19.05
N ALA A 288 -0.18 18.03 18.68
CA ALA A 288 -1.40 18.71 19.13
C ALA A 288 -2.00 18.18 20.44
N GLY A 289 -1.56 17.02 20.95
CA GLY A 289 -2.01 16.45 22.23
C GLY A 289 -3.53 16.28 22.36
N SER A 290 -4.23 16.09 21.23
CA SER A 290 -5.68 16.33 21.15
C SER A 290 -6.50 15.31 21.93
N THR A 291 -7.12 15.78 23.01
CA THR A 291 -8.12 15.08 23.82
C THR A 291 -9.40 14.79 23.02
N GLY A 292 -9.35 13.76 22.16
CA GLY A 292 -10.49 13.21 21.45
C GLY A 292 -11.06 11.96 22.15
N SER A 293 -12.39 11.85 22.22
CA SER A 293 -13.10 10.72 22.84
C SER A 293 -12.59 9.35 22.34
N GLY A 294 -12.02 8.56 23.25
CA GLY A 294 -11.36 7.28 22.94
C GLY A 294 -9.93 7.11 23.48
N ALA A 295 -9.47 7.96 24.39
CA ALA A 295 -8.18 7.82 25.06
C ALA A 295 -8.15 6.66 26.05
N VAL A 296 -7.14 5.77 25.94
CA VAL A 296 -6.74 4.88 27.03
C VAL A 296 -5.70 5.62 27.86
N TRP A 297 -6.01 5.86 29.14
CA TRP A 297 -5.15 6.60 30.05
C TRP A 297 -3.84 5.84 30.34
N GLY A 298 -2.72 6.38 29.82
CA GLY A 298 -1.38 5.95 30.20
C GLY A 298 -1.00 6.45 31.61
N ARG A 299 -0.01 5.80 32.23
CA ARG A 299 0.40 6.10 33.62
C ARG A 299 0.94 7.52 33.83
N ASP A 300 1.36 8.18 32.74
CA ASP A 300 1.96 9.51 32.72
C ASP A 300 1.09 10.60 32.05
N GLY A 301 -0.22 10.34 31.87
CA GLY A 301 -1.23 11.38 31.58
C GLY A 301 -1.46 11.78 30.12
N ASP A 302 -0.48 11.63 29.21
CA ASP A 302 -0.67 11.99 27.79
C ASP A 302 -1.32 10.88 26.97
N ALA A 303 -2.40 11.22 26.26
CA ALA A 303 -3.17 10.32 25.41
C ALA A 303 -2.55 10.16 24.01
N VAL A 304 -1.41 9.48 23.91
CA VAL A 304 -0.76 9.23 22.61
C VAL A 304 -1.62 8.30 21.74
N VAL A 305 -2.17 8.86 20.67
CA VAL A 305 -2.96 8.11 19.69
C VAL A 305 -2.04 7.23 18.83
N ASP A 306 -2.25 5.90 18.84
CA ASP A 306 -1.49 5.00 17.97
C ASP A 306 -1.80 5.23 16.48
N ARG A 307 -0.82 5.79 15.77
CA ARG A 307 -0.81 5.98 14.30
C ARG A 307 0.10 4.99 13.56
N SER A 308 0.59 3.94 14.23
CA SER A 308 1.62 3.02 13.67
C SER A 308 1.24 2.44 12.31
N ARG A 309 -0.06 2.12 12.10
CA ARG A 309 -0.57 1.66 10.79
C ARG A 309 -0.34 2.66 9.66
N ALA A 310 -0.61 3.94 9.91
CA ALA A 310 -0.43 5.01 8.92
C ALA A 310 1.06 5.26 8.66
N LEU A 311 1.87 5.37 9.71
CA LEU A 311 3.32 5.57 9.62
C LEU A 311 4.02 4.43 8.87
N VAL A 312 3.68 3.16 9.14
CA VAL A 312 4.21 2.00 8.41
C VAL A 312 3.90 2.10 6.91
N ARG A 313 2.66 2.48 6.56
CA ARG A 313 2.23 2.61 5.15
C ARG A 313 2.89 3.79 4.44
N LEU A 314 3.08 4.91 5.14
CA LEU A 314 3.84 6.07 4.65
C LEU A 314 5.29 5.68 4.33
N HIS A 315 5.98 5.03 5.27
CA HIS A 315 7.34 4.57 5.06
C HIS A 315 7.47 3.50 3.95
N TRP A 316 6.47 2.62 3.77
CA TRP A 316 6.45 1.71 2.62
C TRP A 316 6.48 2.45 1.29
N VAL A 317 5.59 3.43 1.08
CA VAL A 317 5.50 4.14 -0.20
C VAL A 317 6.69 5.09 -0.37
N ARG A 318 7.28 5.61 0.71
CA ARG A 318 8.59 6.30 0.68
C ARG A 318 9.69 5.37 0.16
N ALA A 319 9.80 4.15 0.70
CA ALA A 319 10.79 3.16 0.24
C ALA A 319 10.57 2.78 -1.24
N GLU A 320 9.33 2.45 -1.63
CA GLU A 320 8.97 2.12 -3.01
C GLU A 320 9.26 3.30 -3.98
N THR A 321 9.06 4.55 -3.55
CA THR A 321 9.37 5.77 -4.34
C THR A 321 10.87 6.08 -4.40
N ALA A 322 11.65 5.70 -3.39
CA ALA A 322 13.10 5.80 -3.38
C ALA A 322 13.73 4.75 -4.33
N LEU A 323 13.26 3.49 -4.29
CA LEU A 323 13.65 2.44 -5.24
C LEU A 323 13.41 2.85 -6.69
N ALA A 324 12.19 3.32 -7.01
CA ALA A 324 11.85 3.77 -8.35
C ALA A 324 12.63 5.02 -8.81
N GLY A 325 13.20 5.78 -7.87
CA GLY A 325 14.06 6.94 -8.14
C GLY A 325 15.56 6.64 -8.08
N GLY A 326 15.99 5.38 -7.95
CA GLY A 326 17.40 4.99 -7.86
C GLY A 326 18.12 5.38 -6.55
N ARG A 327 17.38 5.80 -5.52
CA ARG A 327 17.92 6.27 -4.22
C ARG A 327 17.99 5.11 -3.23
N ALA A 328 18.98 4.23 -3.41
CA ALA A 328 19.07 2.95 -2.70
C ALA A 328 19.14 3.09 -1.16
N ASP A 329 19.98 3.99 -0.64
CA ASP A 329 20.14 4.19 0.81
C ASP A 329 18.86 4.76 1.46
N GLU A 330 18.21 5.72 0.81
CA GLU A 330 16.93 6.28 1.26
C GLU A 330 15.82 5.22 1.25
N ALA A 331 15.84 4.30 0.26
CA ALA A 331 14.91 3.18 0.21
C ALA A 331 15.10 2.22 1.39
N LEU A 332 16.37 1.88 1.71
CA LEU A 332 16.69 1.00 2.83
C LEU A 332 16.29 1.64 4.16
N ALA A 333 16.68 2.90 4.40
CA ALA A 333 16.32 3.63 5.63
C ALA A 333 14.80 3.75 5.83
N ALA A 334 14.05 3.99 4.75
CA ALA A 334 12.58 4.01 4.80
C ALA A 334 11.99 2.61 5.05
N ALA A 335 12.52 1.56 4.44
CA ALA A 335 12.06 0.19 4.64
C ALA A 335 12.33 -0.31 6.08
N GLU A 336 13.50 -0.02 6.63
CA GLU A 336 13.86 -0.35 8.01
C GLU A 336 13.02 0.45 9.03
N SER A 337 12.73 1.73 8.73
CA SER A 337 11.79 2.54 9.52
C SER A 337 10.39 1.93 9.53
N ALA A 338 9.90 1.40 8.40
CA ALA A 338 8.64 0.68 8.35
C ALA A 338 8.69 -0.64 9.16
N LEU A 339 9.78 -1.40 9.03
CA LEU A 339 9.95 -2.68 9.72
C LEU A 339 9.99 -2.52 11.23
N GLY A 340 10.83 -1.64 11.75
CA GLY A 340 10.92 -1.40 13.19
C GLY A 340 9.60 -0.89 13.79
N ARG A 341 8.77 -0.16 13.03
CA ARG A 341 7.41 0.20 13.47
C ARG A 341 6.45 -0.98 13.41
N ALA A 342 6.52 -1.79 12.36
CA ALA A 342 5.67 -2.96 12.19
C ALA A 342 5.93 -4.06 13.24
N GLU A 343 7.18 -4.28 13.65
CA GLU A 343 7.57 -5.29 14.65
C GLU A 343 7.18 -4.90 16.09
N ARG A 344 6.96 -3.61 16.37
CA ARG A 344 6.35 -3.15 17.63
C ARG A 344 4.83 -3.32 17.66
N GLY A 345 4.21 -3.54 16.50
CA GLY A 345 2.77 -3.72 16.36
C GLY A 345 2.34 -5.19 16.25
N PRO A 346 1.06 -5.51 16.49
CA PRO A 346 0.57 -6.89 16.46
C PRO A 346 0.38 -7.46 15.05
N SER A 347 0.50 -6.65 13.99
CA SER A 347 0.07 -7.05 12.64
C SER A 347 1.12 -7.89 11.90
N ILE A 348 0.88 -9.20 11.82
CA ILE A 348 1.73 -10.13 11.05
C ILE A 348 1.88 -9.68 9.58
N ARG A 349 0.80 -9.20 8.94
CA ARG A 349 0.83 -8.70 7.55
C ARG A 349 1.73 -7.47 7.40
N HIS A 350 1.75 -6.57 8.39
CA HIS A 350 2.61 -5.40 8.33
C HIS A 350 4.08 -5.77 8.53
N ALA A 351 4.39 -6.68 9.46
CA ALA A 351 5.75 -7.19 9.64
C ALA A 351 6.27 -7.86 8.36
N VAL A 352 5.50 -8.80 7.79
CA VAL A 352 5.86 -9.53 6.56
C VAL A 352 6.04 -8.59 5.36
N LYS A 353 5.13 -7.64 5.09
CA LYS A 353 5.34 -6.67 4.00
C LYS A 353 6.54 -5.76 4.25
N SER A 354 6.82 -5.38 5.50
CA SER A 354 7.98 -4.53 5.78
C SER A 354 9.30 -5.28 5.55
N ARG A 355 9.40 -6.56 5.96
CA ARG A 355 10.57 -7.41 5.65
C ARG A 355 10.77 -7.58 4.15
N LEU A 356 9.70 -7.72 3.37
CA LEU A 356 9.77 -7.80 1.91
C LEU A 356 10.37 -6.52 1.29
N LEU A 357 10.06 -5.35 1.83
CA LEU A 357 10.66 -4.09 1.37
C LEU A 357 12.12 -3.93 1.80
N VAL A 358 12.49 -4.38 3.00
CA VAL A 358 13.90 -4.41 3.41
C VAL A 358 14.70 -5.38 2.53
N ALA A 359 14.14 -6.55 2.18
CA ALA A 359 14.74 -7.49 1.24
C ALA A 359 14.97 -6.87 -0.14
N ALA A 360 13.96 -6.16 -0.67
CA ALA A 360 14.06 -5.47 -1.95
C ALA A 360 15.12 -4.34 -1.92
N ALA A 361 15.15 -3.54 -0.85
CA ALA A 361 16.12 -2.47 -0.71
C ALA A 361 17.56 -2.99 -0.52
N ALA A 362 17.76 -4.00 0.33
CA ALA A 362 19.05 -4.65 0.53
C ALA A 362 19.62 -5.24 -0.78
N GLY A 363 18.76 -5.82 -1.63
CA GLY A 363 19.15 -6.32 -2.94
C GLY A 363 19.67 -5.22 -3.87
N VAL A 364 19.08 -4.03 -3.81
CA VAL A 364 19.49 -2.86 -4.62
C VAL A 364 20.74 -2.16 -4.06
N THR A 365 20.94 -2.16 -2.73
CA THR A 365 22.19 -1.68 -2.11
C THR A 365 23.35 -2.70 -2.22
N GLY A 366 23.13 -3.87 -2.82
CA GLY A 366 24.14 -4.92 -3.02
C GLY A 366 24.31 -5.91 -1.86
N ASP A 367 23.57 -5.75 -0.76
CA ASP A 367 23.50 -6.72 0.35
C ASP A 367 22.58 -7.89 -0.02
N THR A 368 23.04 -8.65 -1.01
CA THR A 368 22.32 -9.77 -1.61
C THR A 368 22.13 -10.95 -0.65
N ALA A 369 23.01 -11.11 0.34
CA ALA A 369 22.87 -12.13 1.38
C ALA A 369 21.67 -11.83 2.29
N ARG A 370 21.60 -10.61 2.84
CA ARG A 370 20.45 -10.16 3.65
C ARG A 370 19.15 -10.15 2.84
N ALA A 371 19.22 -9.77 1.56
CA ALA A 371 18.08 -9.82 0.66
C ALA A 371 17.53 -11.25 0.49
N ALA A 372 18.41 -12.24 0.27
CA ALA A 372 18.03 -13.64 0.12
C ALA A 372 17.49 -14.25 1.42
N GLU A 373 18.12 -13.98 2.57
CA GLU A 373 17.65 -14.43 3.89
C GLU A 373 16.25 -13.89 4.21
N LEU A 374 16.04 -12.58 4.07
CA LEU A 374 14.74 -11.95 4.30
C LEU A 374 13.69 -12.44 3.31
N ALA A 375 14.04 -12.68 2.04
CA ALA A 375 13.12 -13.25 1.06
C ALA A 375 12.71 -14.69 1.41
N ALA A 376 13.62 -15.53 1.93
CA ALA A 376 13.27 -16.86 2.42
C ALA A 376 12.32 -16.79 3.63
N LEU A 377 12.62 -15.93 4.61
CA LEU A 377 11.78 -15.71 5.79
C LEU A 377 10.38 -15.19 5.43
N VAL A 378 10.29 -14.21 4.52
CA VAL A 378 9.01 -13.68 4.03
C VAL A 378 8.20 -14.76 3.32
N GLU A 379 8.84 -15.63 2.55
CA GLU A 379 8.15 -16.68 1.80
C GLU A 379 7.49 -17.69 2.74
N GLU A 380 8.22 -18.17 3.76
CA GLU A 380 7.67 -19.06 4.79
C GLU A 380 6.55 -18.38 5.59
N GLN A 381 6.77 -17.16 6.10
CA GLN A 381 5.74 -16.40 6.82
C GLN A 381 4.48 -16.17 5.96
N CYS A 382 4.63 -16.01 4.64
CA CYS A 382 3.48 -15.91 3.73
C CYS A 382 2.75 -17.26 3.54
N ARG A 383 3.46 -18.40 3.53
CA ARG A 383 2.87 -19.75 3.49
C ARG A 383 2.09 -20.03 4.78
N GLU A 384 2.71 -19.81 5.94
CA GLU A 384 2.08 -20.02 7.25
C GLU A 384 0.81 -19.17 7.42
N ALA A 385 0.92 -17.86 7.14
CA ALA A 385 -0.15 -16.90 7.36
C ALA A 385 -1.18 -16.80 6.21
N GLY A 386 -0.98 -17.50 5.09
CA GLY A 386 -1.88 -17.48 3.94
C GLY A 386 -1.89 -16.16 3.15
N LEU A 387 -0.82 -15.35 3.26
CA LEU A 387 -0.69 -14.00 2.68
C LEU A 387 -0.34 -14.06 1.18
N LEU A 388 -1.25 -14.63 0.40
CA LEU A 388 -1.06 -14.96 -1.01
C LEU A 388 -0.53 -13.80 -1.91
N PRO A 389 -1.00 -12.53 -1.78
CA PRO A 389 -0.45 -11.42 -2.57
C PRO A 389 1.00 -11.09 -2.20
N LEU A 390 1.40 -11.26 -0.94
CA LEU A 390 2.78 -11.05 -0.51
C LEU A 390 3.68 -12.23 -0.91
N ARG A 391 3.16 -13.47 -0.91
CA ARG A 391 3.88 -14.62 -1.49
C ARG A 391 4.16 -14.42 -2.97
N TRP A 392 3.18 -13.90 -3.73
CA TRP A 392 3.38 -13.54 -5.14
C TRP A 392 4.49 -12.49 -5.30
N ALA A 393 4.44 -11.39 -4.54
CA ALA A 393 5.44 -10.33 -4.61
C ALA A 393 6.84 -10.80 -4.17
N CYS A 394 6.92 -11.69 -3.17
CA CYS A 394 8.18 -12.31 -2.73
C CYS A 394 8.77 -13.26 -3.79
N ALA A 395 7.91 -14.02 -4.49
CA ALA A 395 8.33 -14.87 -5.59
C ALA A 395 8.86 -14.04 -6.78
N MET A 396 8.19 -12.92 -7.11
CA MET A 396 8.68 -11.94 -8.09
C MET A 396 10.02 -11.31 -7.69
N LEU A 397 10.22 -10.96 -6.40
CA LEU A 397 11.53 -10.47 -5.94
C LEU A 397 12.62 -11.54 -6.12
N ARG A 398 12.32 -12.80 -5.78
CA ARG A 398 13.26 -13.93 -5.90
C ARG A 398 13.67 -14.28 -7.33
N THR A 399 12.97 -13.82 -8.38
CA THR A 399 13.47 -14.00 -9.76
C THR A 399 14.62 -13.05 -10.09
N GLY A 400 14.77 -11.94 -9.36
CA GLY A 400 15.85 -10.94 -9.54
C GLY A 400 17.00 -11.05 -8.53
N LEU A 401 16.86 -11.84 -7.46
CA LEU A 401 17.94 -12.07 -6.49
C LEU A 401 18.92 -13.16 -6.98
N PRO A 402 20.22 -13.09 -6.61
CA PRO A 402 21.15 -14.18 -6.87
C PRO A 402 20.76 -15.41 -6.05
N VAL A 403 20.93 -16.59 -6.64
CA VAL A 403 20.62 -17.88 -6.02
C VAL A 403 21.90 -18.52 -5.51
N SER A 404 22.00 -18.71 -4.19
CA SER A 404 23.09 -19.46 -3.57
C SER A 404 22.90 -20.97 -3.80
N GLY A 405 23.72 -21.58 -4.66
CA GLY A 405 23.68 -23.02 -4.91
C GLY A 405 24.41 -23.45 -6.18
N VAL A 406 24.40 -24.77 -6.44
CA VAL A 406 25.05 -25.38 -7.61
C VAL A 406 24.32 -25.03 -8.92
N GLU A 407 23.00 -24.79 -8.86
CA GLU A 407 22.13 -24.58 -10.03
C GLU A 407 21.29 -23.30 -9.92
N PRO A 408 21.84 -22.10 -10.19
CA PRO A 408 21.11 -20.84 -10.06
C PRO A 408 19.84 -20.78 -10.94
N ALA A 409 19.92 -21.33 -12.15
CA ALA A 409 18.79 -21.38 -13.09
C ALA A 409 17.58 -22.15 -12.54
N ALA A 410 17.80 -23.22 -11.78
CA ALA A 410 16.74 -23.97 -11.12
C ALA A 410 16.03 -23.15 -10.03
N GLY A 411 16.78 -22.32 -9.29
CA GLY A 411 16.22 -21.40 -8.29
C GLY A 411 15.33 -20.32 -8.91
N HIS A 412 15.78 -19.69 -10.00
CA HIS A 412 14.97 -18.70 -10.74
C HIS A 412 13.73 -19.31 -11.40
N ALA A 413 13.84 -20.53 -11.95
CA ALA A 413 12.70 -21.27 -12.47
C ALA A 413 11.67 -21.60 -11.36
N SER A 414 12.13 -22.02 -10.18
CA SER A 414 11.26 -22.26 -9.02
C SER A 414 10.55 -21.00 -8.55
N ALA A 415 11.24 -19.87 -8.45
CA ALA A 415 10.65 -18.58 -8.09
C ALA A 415 9.59 -18.13 -9.12
N THR A 416 9.84 -18.37 -10.41
CA THR A 416 8.90 -18.08 -11.51
C THR A 416 7.63 -18.94 -11.37
N ALA A 417 7.78 -20.25 -11.18
CA ALA A 417 6.66 -21.17 -10.98
C ALA A 417 5.82 -20.83 -9.74
N ASP A 418 6.45 -20.41 -8.64
CA ASP A 418 5.74 -19.94 -7.44
C ASP A 418 4.96 -18.64 -7.70
N ALA A 419 5.51 -17.70 -8.47
CA ALA A 419 4.81 -16.49 -8.87
C ALA A 419 3.59 -16.81 -9.76
N GLU A 420 3.74 -17.71 -10.73
CA GLU A 420 2.63 -18.15 -11.59
C GLU A 420 1.53 -18.87 -10.80
N ALA A 421 1.91 -19.78 -9.90
CA ALA A 421 0.95 -20.49 -9.04
C ALA A 421 0.16 -19.53 -8.15
N CYS A 422 0.83 -18.53 -7.56
CA CYS A 422 0.17 -17.50 -6.76
C CYS A 422 -0.74 -16.61 -7.61
N ARG A 423 -0.27 -16.15 -8.79
CA ARG A 423 -1.05 -15.37 -9.76
C ARG A 423 -2.32 -16.13 -10.16
N ALA A 424 -2.22 -17.41 -10.50
CA ALA A 424 -3.36 -18.24 -10.89
C ALA A 424 -4.41 -18.38 -9.77
N LEU A 425 -3.98 -18.54 -8.51
CA LEU A 425 -4.89 -18.62 -7.36
C LEU A 425 -5.54 -17.26 -7.04
N ILE A 426 -4.80 -16.15 -7.15
CA ILE A 426 -5.33 -14.78 -7.04
C ILE A 426 -6.40 -14.55 -8.12
N SER A 427 -6.15 -14.95 -9.36
CA SER A 427 -7.11 -14.85 -10.47
C SER A 427 -8.39 -15.63 -10.23
N ARG A 428 -8.29 -16.89 -9.75
CA ARG A 428 -9.46 -17.70 -9.35
C ARG A 428 -10.27 -17.04 -8.21
N ARG A 429 -9.60 -16.30 -7.32
CA ARG A 429 -10.22 -15.53 -6.22
C ARG A 429 -10.69 -14.13 -6.64
N GLY A 430 -10.67 -13.81 -7.94
CA GLY A 430 -11.21 -12.58 -8.52
C GLY A 430 -10.22 -11.40 -8.56
N GLY A 431 -8.94 -11.64 -8.35
CA GLY A 431 -7.91 -10.72 -8.84
C GLY A 431 -7.91 -10.72 -10.37
N ARG A 432 -7.53 -9.60 -10.97
CA ARG A 432 -7.31 -9.47 -12.42
C ARG A 432 -6.15 -8.52 -12.61
N PHE A 433 -4.98 -9.08 -12.85
CA PHE A 433 -3.76 -8.33 -13.15
C PHE A 433 -3.95 -7.54 -14.45
N ARG A 434 -3.27 -6.40 -14.59
CA ARG A 434 -3.22 -5.66 -15.85
C ARG A 434 -2.56 -6.53 -16.93
N ASP A 435 -3.25 -6.70 -18.06
CA ASP A 435 -2.69 -7.40 -19.21
C ASP A 435 -1.53 -6.59 -19.81
N SER A 436 -0.44 -7.26 -20.20
CA SER A 436 0.84 -6.67 -20.60
C SER A 436 0.86 -6.16 -22.06
N GLY A 437 -0.20 -5.49 -22.51
CA GLY A 437 -0.33 -5.15 -23.94
C GLY A 437 -1.38 -4.09 -24.32
N ARG A 438 -1.75 -3.18 -23.40
CA ARG A 438 -2.53 -1.95 -23.70
C ARG A 438 -2.17 -0.81 -22.74
#